data_AF-A0A0M8MS75-F1
#
_entry.id   AF-A0A0M8MS75-F1
#
_cell.length_a   1.000
_cell.length_b   1.000
_cell.length_c   1.000
_cell.angle_alpha   90.00
_cell.angle_beta   90.00
_cell.angle_gamma   90.00
#
_symmetry.space_group_name_H-M   'P 1'
#
loop_
_entity.id
_entity.type
_entity.pdbx_description
1 polymer ?
#
loop_
_entity_poly.entity_id
_entity_poly.type
_entity_poly.pdbx_seq_one_letter_code
_entity_poly.pdbx_strand_id
1 'polypeptide(L)'
;MNEVQQAWDAWQAATPPATKEVQNYTNACLDWQSTLGLSKAEVQQTDVTAIWTFATPALRAWREAESTLDPKTQRTERYHAAEMVRSTMGIVRNLAISEAHTTEALRHWDDIQATLHMCLTFERMSDPILIPAIRVMAQCLTNWITGHDEAKTMLWTACVVPPASTSSLQVIHRLLSSSDERTSLAALVFLLNALIGHHERFRDLFDTEAGGQIMDVVIHMYSPSRMDDYSDVIDIILAIADGFFEAGLAGALYAKMGPLDDVTTSQITWIHILASCQHELVHKDVARPWKTTAEPLVESMLLLTEQAIAEMNKAVTKSGEVNQSILVRSYLGLLGLLDCLHASGMRGQEAVGTKTQTDTEAVALLAHMRTAGVVPACVRLLHETNLYKPPVSPFQPALAGLQPPEGHVLSSLHTTQSEHEIYADSSMPHLKRATLQLLGTLVFHPERTSTLPPHIKAVQDEVRELGGLYDVLSLTALDELNPYIREHAIFTLRYLLEKNDESQAQVRQLRPVPL
;
A
#
# COMPACT_ATOMS: atom_id res chain seq x y z
N MET A 1 13.33 -41.72 0.26
CA MET A 1 13.30 -41.91 -1.21
C MET A 1 12.83 -43.31 -1.64
N ASN A 2 13.52 -44.40 -1.26
CA ASN A 2 13.20 -45.76 -1.75
C ASN A 2 11.74 -46.19 -1.49
N GLU A 3 11.19 -45.85 -0.32
CA GLU A 3 9.79 -46.16 0.02
C GLU A 3 8.80 -45.41 -0.89
N VAL A 4 9.11 -44.17 -1.28
CA VAL A 4 8.31 -43.39 -2.24
C VAL A 4 8.36 -44.03 -3.62
N GLN A 5 9.54 -44.42 -4.09
CA GLN A 5 9.68 -45.12 -5.38
C GLN A 5 8.93 -46.46 -5.37
N GLN A 6 9.03 -47.25 -4.30
CA GLN A 6 8.31 -48.51 -4.18
C GLN A 6 6.79 -48.30 -4.18
N ALA A 7 6.30 -47.30 -3.45
CA ALA A 7 4.88 -46.97 -3.43
C ALA A 7 4.39 -46.44 -4.80
N TRP A 8 5.25 -45.70 -5.51
CA TRP A 8 4.98 -45.23 -6.87
C TRP A 8 4.89 -46.38 -7.86
N ASP A 9 5.84 -47.31 -7.84
CA ASP A 9 5.85 -48.49 -8.72
C ASP A 9 4.59 -49.36 -8.48
N ALA A 10 4.19 -49.52 -7.22
CA ALA A 10 2.96 -50.22 -6.85
C ALA A 10 1.70 -49.51 -7.35
N TRP A 11 1.67 -48.17 -7.27
CA TRP A 11 0.59 -47.36 -7.80
C TRP A 11 0.49 -47.46 -9.33
N GLN A 12 1.62 -47.37 -10.05
CA GLN A 12 1.66 -47.51 -11.51
C GLN A 12 1.23 -48.90 -11.99
N ALA A 13 1.57 -49.95 -11.23
CA ALA A 13 1.19 -51.32 -11.57
C ALA A 13 -0.32 -51.59 -11.41
N ALA A 14 -1.05 -50.76 -10.66
CA ALA A 14 -2.48 -50.89 -10.45
C ALA A 14 -3.26 -50.10 -11.51
N THR A 15 -4.13 -50.77 -12.28
CA THR A 15 -4.95 -50.13 -13.33
C THR A 15 -6.42 -50.56 -13.23
N PRO A 16 -7.35 -49.68 -12.77
CA PRO A 16 -7.09 -48.38 -12.14
C PRO A 16 -6.44 -48.53 -10.75
N PRO A 17 -5.66 -47.54 -10.28
CA PRO A 17 -5.08 -47.59 -8.95
C PRO A 17 -6.18 -47.57 -7.90
N ALA A 18 -6.16 -48.52 -6.95
CA ALA A 18 -7.12 -48.53 -5.87
C ALA A 18 -6.78 -47.42 -4.86
N THR A 19 -7.78 -47.03 -4.06
CA THR A 19 -7.65 -45.98 -3.04
C THR A 19 -6.48 -46.25 -2.09
N LYS A 20 -6.18 -47.52 -1.81
CA LYS A 20 -5.10 -47.96 -0.93
C LYS A 20 -3.73 -47.60 -1.50
N GLU A 21 -3.50 -47.82 -2.79
CA GLU A 21 -2.22 -47.53 -3.45
C GLU A 21 -1.95 -46.02 -3.47
N VAL A 22 -2.97 -45.20 -3.71
CA VAL A 22 -2.84 -43.72 -3.65
C VAL A 22 -2.49 -43.26 -2.23
N GLN A 23 -3.14 -43.83 -1.22
CA GLN A 23 -2.87 -43.52 0.18
C GLN A 23 -1.45 -43.95 0.59
N ASN A 24 -1.00 -45.13 0.18
CA ASN A 24 0.35 -45.62 0.45
C ASN A 24 1.41 -44.67 -0.15
N TYR A 25 1.23 -44.26 -1.40
CA TYR A 25 2.14 -43.30 -2.04
C TYR A 25 2.12 -41.94 -1.33
N THR A 26 0.93 -41.43 -1.01
CA THR A 26 0.78 -40.15 -0.30
C THR A 26 1.47 -40.18 1.06
N ASN A 27 1.27 -41.24 1.84
CA ASN A 27 1.89 -41.39 3.16
C ASN A 27 3.42 -41.48 3.06
N ALA A 28 3.94 -42.29 2.14
CA ALA A 28 5.38 -42.37 1.89
C ALA A 28 5.98 -41.00 1.53
N CYS A 29 5.25 -40.21 0.72
CA CYS A 29 5.68 -38.85 0.38
C CYS A 29 5.71 -37.94 1.61
N LEU A 30 4.70 -38.00 2.48
CA LEU A 30 4.63 -37.17 3.68
C LEU A 30 5.70 -37.53 4.72
N ASP A 31 5.98 -38.82 4.89
CA ASP A 31 7.04 -39.28 5.79
C ASP A 31 8.42 -38.80 5.31
N TRP A 32 8.66 -38.86 4.00
CA TRP A 32 9.91 -38.36 3.44
C TRP A 32 9.99 -36.82 3.49
N GLN A 33 8.90 -36.09 3.27
CA GLN A 33 8.86 -34.64 3.49
C GLN A 33 9.27 -34.25 4.90
N SER A 34 8.75 -34.96 5.90
CA SER A 34 9.08 -34.73 7.31
C SER A 34 10.59 -34.93 7.55
N THR A 35 11.15 -36.00 6.98
CA THR A 35 12.59 -36.29 7.05
C THR A 35 13.43 -35.20 6.40
N LEU A 36 13.06 -34.75 5.20
CA LEU A 36 13.76 -33.68 4.47
C LEU A 36 13.68 -32.34 5.20
N GLY A 37 12.56 -32.05 5.87
CA GLY A 37 12.38 -30.84 6.67
C GLY A 37 13.30 -30.78 7.90
N LEU A 38 13.77 -31.93 8.39
CA LEU A 38 14.59 -32.03 9.60
C LEU A 38 16.09 -32.23 9.32
N SER A 39 16.47 -32.62 8.10
CA SER A 39 17.85 -33.02 7.77
C SER A 39 18.37 -32.38 6.49
N LYS A 40 19.25 -31.39 6.62
CA LYS A 40 20.02 -30.83 5.48
C LYS A 40 20.91 -31.87 4.79
N ALA A 41 21.42 -32.84 5.56
CA ALA A 41 22.25 -33.92 5.01
C ALA A 41 21.43 -34.81 4.06
N GLU A 42 20.16 -35.08 4.39
CA GLU A 42 19.27 -35.86 3.54
C GLU A 42 19.01 -35.14 2.21
N VAL A 43 18.79 -33.82 2.24
CA VAL A 43 18.62 -33.00 1.02
C VAL A 43 19.85 -33.11 0.12
N GLN A 44 21.06 -33.02 0.70
CA GLN A 44 22.32 -33.08 -0.05
C GLN A 44 22.62 -34.46 -0.64
N GLN A 45 22.19 -35.53 0.02
CA GLN A 45 22.39 -36.91 -0.44
C GLN A 45 21.33 -37.37 -1.45
N THR A 46 20.21 -36.65 -1.53
CA THR A 46 19.14 -36.96 -2.48
C THR A 46 19.60 -36.67 -3.91
N ASP A 47 19.51 -37.68 -4.77
CA ASP A 47 19.80 -37.54 -6.20
C ASP A 47 18.83 -36.54 -6.84
N VAL A 48 19.37 -35.52 -7.51
CA VAL A 48 18.62 -34.41 -8.11
C VAL A 48 17.66 -34.87 -9.22
N THR A 49 18.03 -35.92 -9.97
CA THR A 49 17.23 -36.44 -11.08
C THR A 49 16.24 -37.51 -10.63
N ALA A 50 16.55 -38.27 -9.58
CA ALA A 50 15.75 -39.43 -9.16
C ALA A 50 14.33 -39.06 -8.71
N ILE A 51 14.10 -37.86 -8.17
CA ILE A 51 12.74 -37.42 -7.76
C ILE A 51 11.81 -37.31 -8.96
N TRP A 52 12.36 -36.96 -10.13
CA TRP A 52 11.58 -36.69 -11.33
C TRP A 52 11.09 -37.96 -12.04
N THR A 53 11.55 -39.14 -11.63
CA THR A 53 11.03 -40.44 -12.09
C THR A 53 9.57 -40.66 -11.68
N PHE A 54 9.15 -40.07 -10.56
CA PHE A 54 7.77 -40.13 -10.07
C PHE A 54 7.09 -38.76 -10.08
N ALA A 55 7.82 -37.64 -9.89
CA ALA A 55 7.19 -36.33 -9.79
C ALA A 55 6.49 -35.87 -11.08
N THR A 56 7.18 -35.91 -12.23
CA THR A 56 6.60 -35.53 -13.52
C THR A 56 5.41 -36.43 -13.91
N PRO A 57 5.52 -37.77 -13.81
CA PRO A 57 4.37 -38.64 -14.01
C PRO A 57 3.20 -38.39 -13.07
N ALA A 58 3.43 -38.08 -11.79
CA ALA A 58 2.36 -37.76 -10.84
C ALA A 58 1.59 -36.49 -11.24
N LEU A 59 2.31 -35.44 -11.70
CA LEU A 59 1.69 -34.22 -12.23
C LEU A 59 0.82 -34.53 -13.45
N ARG A 60 1.32 -35.34 -14.40
CA ARG A 60 0.58 -35.74 -15.60
C ARG A 60 -0.67 -36.57 -15.26
N ALA A 61 -0.53 -37.54 -14.38
CA ALA A 61 -1.64 -38.38 -13.92
C ALA A 61 -2.75 -37.57 -13.26
N TRP A 62 -2.39 -36.55 -12.45
CA TRP A 62 -3.39 -35.67 -11.86
C TRP A 62 -4.14 -34.85 -12.91
N ARG A 63 -3.43 -34.29 -13.90
CA ARG A 63 -4.08 -33.55 -14.98
C ARG A 63 -5.05 -34.42 -15.78
N GLU A 64 -4.67 -35.66 -16.06
CA GLU A 64 -5.54 -36.64 -16.72
C GLU A 64 -6.78 -36.96 -15.87
N ALA A 65 -6.58 -37.24 -14.57
CA ALA A 65 -7.68 -37.49 -13.63
C ALA A 65 -8.64 -36.29 -13.56
N GLU A 66 -8.14 -35.07 -13.42
CA GLU A 66 -8.98 -33.86 -13.37
C GLU A 66 -9.67 -33.50 -14.70
N SER A 67 -9.24 -34.10 -15.81
CA SER A 67 -9.91 -33.95 -17.12
C SER A 67 -11.02 -34.98 -17.35
N THR A 68 -11.01 -36.08 -16.59
CA THR A 68 -11.89 -37.24 -16.79
C THR A 68 -12.91 -37.42 -15.65
N LEU A 69 -12.55 -37.04 -14.43
CA LEU A 69 -13.40 -37.18 -13.26
C LEU A 69 -14.49 -36.11 -13.21
N ASP A 70 -15.72 -36.53 -12.89
CA ASP A 70 -16.86 -35.62 -12.69
C ASP A 70 -16.74 -34.89 -11.33
N PRO A 71 -16.69 -33.54 -11.31
CA PRO A 71 -16.49 -32.77 -10.08
C PRO A 71 -17.56 -32.96 -9.01
N LYS A 72 -18.78 -33.38 -9.37
CA LYS A 72 -19.92 -33.50 -8.46
C LYS A 72 -20.04 -34.89 -7.85
N THR A 73 -19.72 -35.91 -8.63
CA THR A 73 -19.96 -37.32 -8.27
C THR A 73 -18.71 -38.05 -7.80
N GLN A 74 -17.51 -37.61 -8.23
CA GLN A 74 -16.25 -38.30 -7.97
C GLN A 74 -15.30 -37.46 -7.08
N ARG A 75 -15.87 -36.90 -6.01
CA ARG A 75 -15.16 -35.98 -5.11
C ARG A 75 -13.97 -36.63 -4.38
N THR A 76 -14.11 -37.90 -4.00
CA THR A 76 -13.08 -38.65 -3.25
C THR A 76 -11.87 -38.95 -4.12
N GLU A 77 -12.11 -39.36 -5.36
CA GLU A 77 -11.07 -39.65 -6.35
C GLU A 77 -10.29 -38.38 -6.70
N ARG A 78 -11.00 -37.27 -6.92
CA ARG A 78 -10.38 -35.95 -7.12
C ARG A 78 -9.52 -35.53 -5.93
N TYR A 79 -10.02 -35.72 -4.71
CA TYR A 79 -9.26 -35.45 -3.49
C TYR A 79 -7.97 -36.27 -3.43
N HIS A 80 -8.02 -37.56 -3.70
CA HIS A 80 -6.85 -38.41 -3.71
C HIS A 80 -5.83 -38.03 -4.79
N ALA A 81 -6.29 -37.66 -5.99
CA ALA A 81 -5.41 -37.18 -7.06
C ALA A 81 -4.72 -35.85 -6.70
N ALA A 82 -5.46 -34.92 -6.07
CA ALA A 82 -4.90 -33.66 -5.59
C ALA A 82 -3.90 -33.86 -4.43
N GLU A 83 -4.20 -34.77 -3.49
CA GLU A 83 -3.31 -35.10 -2.37
C GLU A 83 -2.00 -35.77 -2.83
N MET A 84 -2.07 -36.59 -3.88
CA MET A 84 -0.89 -37.19 -4.52
C MET A 84 0.06 -36.10 -5.01
N VAL A 85 -0.44 -35.08 -5.71
CA VAL A 85 0.40 -33.98 -6.19
C VAL A 85 0.83 -33.04 -5.07
N ARG A 86 -0.06 -32.72 -4.13
CA ARG A 86 0.29 -31.92 -2.94
C ARG A 86 1.47 -32.55 -2.19
N SER A 87 1.44 -33.86 -1.97
CA SER A 87 2.50 -34.58 -1.27
C SER A 87 3.77 -34.73 -2.11
N THR A 88 3.65 -34.93 -3.42
CA THR A 88 4.80 -34.96 -4.33
C THR A 88 5.51 -33.60 -4.37
N MET A 89 4.76 -32.52 -4.61
CA MET A 89 5.33 -31.17 -4.67
C MET A 89 5.83 -30.68 -3.31
N GLY A 90 5.32 -31.22 -2.20
CA GLY A 90 5.86 -30.95 -0.87
C GLY A 90 7.31 -31.44 -0.72
N ILE A 91 7.67 -32.56 -1.36
CA ILE A 91 9.07 -33.04 -1.42
C ILE A 91 9.90 -32.03 -2.22
N VAL A 92 9.45 -31.69 -3.42
CA VAL A 92 10.16 -30.75 -4.32
C VAL A 92 10.37 -29.39 -3.65
N ARG A 93 9.37 -28.89 -2.93
CA ARG A 93 9.45 -27.65 -2.13
C ARG A 93 10.54 -27.71 -1.07
N ASN A 94 10.67 -28.82 -0.35
CA ASN A 94 11.64 -28.96 0.74
C ASN A 94 13.08 -29.10 0.19
N LEU A 95 13.22 -29.64 -1.02
CA LEU A 95 14.52 -29.79 -1.70
C LEU A 95 15.03 -28.48 -2.32
N ALA A 96 14.15 -27.51 -2.55
CA ALA A 96 14.47 -26.19 -3.12
C ALA A 96 15.53 -25.39 -2.34
N ILE A 97 15.87 -25.78 -1.12
CA ILE A 97 17.02 -25.23 -0.38
C ILE A 97 18.37 -25.48 -1.09
N SER A 98 18.42 -26.44 -2.01
CA SER A 98 19.58 -26.73 -2.85
C SER A 98 19.40 -26.15 -4.24
N GLU A 99 20.36 -25.35 -4.68
CA GLU A 99 20.39 -24.79 -6.03
C GLU A 99 20.30 -25.88 -7.11
N ALA A 100 21.01 -27.01 -6.93
CA ALA A 100 21.00 -28.10 -7.91
C ALA A 100 19.62 -28.74 -8.07
N HIS A 101 18.84 -28.87 -6.98
CA HIS A 101 17.46 -29.35 -7.03
C HIS A 101 16.53 -28.33 -7.70
N THR A 102 16.76 -27.04 -7.46
CA THR A 102 16.03 -25.96 -8.15
C THR A 102 16.30 -25.97 -9.65
N THR A 103 17.57 -25.99 -10.07
CA THR A 103 17.96 -26.05 -11.49
C THR A 103 17.35 -27.25 -12.20
N GLU A 104 17.36 -28.42 -11.55
CA GLU A 104 16.71 -29.60 -12.13
C GLU A 104 15.18 -29.41 -12.22
N ALA A 105 14.54 -28.81 -11.21
CA ALA A 105 13.11 -28.51 -11.26
C ALA A 105 12.71 -27.61 -12.43
N LEU A 106 13.54 -26.62 -12.77
CA LEU A 106 13.30 -25.73 -13.90
C LEU A 106 13.34 -26.47 -15.25
N ARG A 107 14.02 -27.61 -15.37
CA ARG A 107 14.00 -28.44 -16.59
C ARG A 107 12.67 -29.12 -16.83
N HIS A 108 11.87 -29.31 -15.77
CA HIS A 108 10.51 -29.88 -15.84
C HIS A 108 9.43 -28.79 -15.79
N TRP A 109 9.80 -27.53 -16.06
CA TRP A 109 8.90 -26.38 -15.97
C TRP A 109 7.63 -26.53 -16.80
N ASP A 110 7.70 -27.11 -18.00
CA ASP A 110 6.51 -27.27 -18.86
C ASP A 110 5.41 -28.10 -18.18
N ASP A 111 5.78 -29.17 -17.48
CA ASP A 111 4.83 -30.01 -16.72
C ASP A 111 4.29 -29.29 -15.48
N ILE A 112 5.12 -28.49 -14.80
CA ILE A 112 4.70 -27.68 -13.65
C ILE A 112 3.74 -26.57 -14.11
N GLN A 113 4.09 -25.85 -15.17
CA GLN A 113 3.30 -24.77 -15.75
C GLN A 113 1.95 -25.29 -16.26
N ALA A 114 1.92 -26.44 -16.94
CA ALA A 114 0.66 -27.05 -17.36
C ALA A 114 -0.25 -27.39 -16.16
N THR A 115 0.33 -27.84 -15.04
CA THR A 115 -0.43 -28.11 -13.81
C THR A 115 -0.93 -26.82 -13.17
N LEU A 116 -0.08 -25.79 -13.07
CA LEU A 116 -0.49 -24.46 -12.60
C LEU A 116 -1.64 -23.91 -13.44
N HIS A 117 -1.53 -23.98 -14.77
CA HIS A 117 -2.58 -23.50 -15.68
C HIS A 117 -3.91 -24.23 -15.47
N MET A 118 -3.86 -25.54 -15.26
CA MET A 118 -5.05 -26.33 -14.93
C MET A 118 -5.67 -25.85 -13.61
N CYS A 119 -4.88 -25.71 -12.55
CA CYS A 119 -5.38 -25.36 -11.21
C CYS A 119 -5.85 -23.92 -11.09
N LEU A 120 -5.23 -22.99 -11.82
CA LEU A 120 -5.45 -21.56 -11.69
C LEU A 120 -6.57 -21.03 -12.60
N THR A 121 -7.46 -21.89 -13.11
CA THR A 121 -8.70 -21.43 -13.73
C THR A 121 -9.69 -20.97 -12.66
N PHE A 122 -10.56 -19.98 -12.97
CA PHE A 122 -11.38 -19.27 -11.97
C PHE A 122 -12.20 -20.20 -11.05
N GLU A 123 -12.88 -21.19 -11.63
CA GLU A 123 -13.69 -22.16 -10.87
C GLU A 123 -12.85 -23.05 -9.96
N ARG A 124 -11.60 -23.35 -10.36
CA ARG A 124 -10.71 -24.29 -9.67
C ARG A 124 -9.91 -23.64 -8.55
N MET A 125 -9.60 -22.35 -8.66
CA MET A 125 -8.89 -21.59 -7.61
C MET A 125 -9.65 -21.54 -6.29
N SER A 126 -10.98 -21.65 -6.35
CA SER A 126 -11.86 -21.65 -5.19
C SER A 126 -12.28 -23.05 -4.75
N ASP A 127 -11.83 -24.11 -5.42
CA ASP A 127 -12.18 -25.50 -5.07
C ASP A 127 -11.39 -25.92 -3.81
N PRO A 128 -12.07 -26.22 -2.68
CA PRO A 128 -11.40 -26.62 -1.43
C PRO A 128 -10.48 -27.84 -1.55
N ILE A 129 -10.70 -28.69 -2.56
CA ILE A 129 -9.84 -29.85 -2.83
C ILE A 129 -8.50 -29.43 -3.44
N LEU A 130 -8.51 -28.39 -4.28
CA LEU A 130 -7.35 -27.97 -5.04
C LEU A 130 -6.50 -26.95 -4.28
N ILE A 131 -7.09 -26.18 -3.36
CA ILE A 131 -6.40 -25.15 -2.55
C ILE A 131 -5.09 -25.67 -1.91
N PRO A 132 -5.06 -26.83 -1.22
CA PRO A 132 -3.82 -27.32 -0.61
C PRO A 132 -2.69 -27.57 -1.61
N ALA A 133 -3.02 -28.10 -2.80
CA ALA A 133 -2.05 -28.36 -3.86
C ALA A 133 -1.56 -27.05 -4.50
N ILE A 134 -2.48 -26.10 -4.79
CA ILE A 134 -2.15 -24.76 -5.28
C ILE A 134 -1.19 -24.05 -4.33
N ARG A 135 -1.48 -24.10 -3.02
CA ARG A 135 -0.64 -23.50 -1.99
C ARG A 135 0.77 -24.07 -1.98
N VAL A 136 0.92 -25.40 -2.03
CA VAL A 136 2.25 -26.04 -2.06
C VAL A 136 3.00 -25.66 -3.33
N MET A 137 2.33 -25.58 -4.47
CA MET A 137 2.94 -25.14 -5.72
C MET A 137 3.39 -23.68 -5.68
N ALA A 138 2.58 -22.77 -5.11
CA ALA A 138 2.98 -21.38 -4.88
C ALA A 138 4.23 -21.28 -4.00
N GLN A 139 4.27 -22.05 -2.91
CA GLN A 139 5.45 -22.13 -2.03
C GLN A 139 6.68 -22.71 -2.73
N CYS A 140 6.52 -23.64 -3.67
CA CYS A 140 7.63 -24.12 -4.50
C CYS A 140 8.25 -22.98 -5.29
N LEU A 141 7.42 -22.17 -5.97
CA LEU A 141 7.89 -21.02 -6.75
C LEU A 141 8.70 -20.07 -5.88
N THR A 142 8.18 -19.72 -4.70
CA THR A 142 8.86 -18.83 -3.75
C THR A 142 10.21 -19.41 -3.30
N ASN A 143 10.26 -20.68 -2.93
CA ASN A 143 11.49 -21.30 -2.46
C ASN A 143 12.54 -21.43 -3.57
N TRP A 144 12.13 -21.74 -4.81
CA TRP A 144 13.05 -21.85 -5.95
C TRP A 144 13.77 -20.53 -6.24
N ILE A 145 13.09 -19.40 -6.14
CA ILE A 145 13.74 -18.11 -6.40
C ILE A 145 14.53 -17.55 -5.21
N THR A 146 14.36 -18.14 -4.02
CA THR A 146 15.01 -17.65 -2.80
C THR A 146 16.52 -17.94 -2.87
N GLY A 147 17.31 -16.92 -3.23
CA GLY A 147 18.76 -17.01 -3.36
C GLY A 147 19.29 -17.56 -4.68
N HIS A 148 18.44 -17.75 -5.70
CA HIS A 148 18.83 -18.32 -7.00
C HIS A 148 18.46 -17.38 -8.17
N ASP A 149 19.43 -16.64 -8.71
CA ASP A 149 19.16 -15.58 -9.69
C ASP A 149 18.76 -16.09 -11.09
N GLU A 150 19.24 -17.28 -11.50
CA GLU A 150 18.79 -17.92 -12.75
C GLU A 150 17.30 -18.27 -12.67
N ALA A 151 16.87 -18.87 -11.55
CA ALA A 151 15.46 -19.19 -11.30
C ALA A 151 14.59 -17.92 -11.25
N LYS A 152 15.07 -16.86 -10.56
CA LYS A 152 14.40 -15.55 -10.55
C LYS A 152 14.16 -15.02 -11.95
N THR A 153 15.17 -15.09 -12.82
CA THR A 153 15.09 -14.53 -14.17
C THR A 153 14.13 -15.31 -15.05
N MET A 154 14.24 -16.65 -15.05
CA MET A 154 13.35 -17.50 -15.82
C MET A 154 11.89 -17.34 -15.36
N LEU A 155 11.64 -17.48 -14.06
CA LEU A 155 10.28 -17.44 -13.51
C LEU A 155 9.66 -16.03 -13.53
N TRP A 156 10.45 -14.96 -13.53
CA TRP A 156 9.95 -13.61 -13.78
C TRP A 156 9.28 -13.52 -15.16
N THR A 157 10.00 -13.96 -16.20
CA THR A 157 9.49 -13.95 -17.57
C THR A 157 8.39 -14.96 -17.81
N ALA A 158 8.33 -16.07 -17.06
CA ALA A 158 7.29 -17.08 -17.22
C ALA A 158 5.99 -16.75 -16.44
N CYS A 159 6.11 -16.18 -15.24
CA CYS A 159 5.00 -16.11 -14.28
C CYS A 159 4.51 -14.69 -13.97
N VAL A 160 5.33 -13.65 -14.17
CA VAL A 160 5.02 -12.25 -13.84
C VAL A 160 4.72 -11.46 -15.10
N VAL A 161 5.68 -11.39 -16.03
CA VAL A 161 5.58 -10.62 -17.27
C VAL A 161 5.79 -11.52 -18.50
N PRO A 162 4.85 -12.46 -18.76
CA PRO A 162 4.96 -13.33 -19.92
C PRO A 162 4.98 -12.56 -21.24
N PRO A 163 5.78 -13.00 -22.24
CA PRO A 163 5.75 -12.42 -23.58
C PRO A 163 4.34 -12.48 -24.16
N ALA A 164 3.90 -11.39 -24.82
CA ALA A 164 2.56 -11.29 -25.39
C ALA A 164 2.23 -12.38 -26.44
N SER A 165 3.26 -13.00 -27.05
CA SER A 165 3.12 -14.12 -27.97
C SER A 165 2.73 -15.44 -27.30
N THR A 166 2.89 -15.53 -25.98
CA THR A 166 2.61 -16.74 -25.20
C THR A 166 1.24 -16.59 -24.57
N SER A 167 0.31 -17.49 -24.90
CA SER A 167 -0.98 -17.62 -24.18
C SER A 167 -0.77 -18.24 -22.79
N SER A 168 0.23 -17.75 -22.05
CA SER A 168 0.54 -18.17 -20.69
C SER A 168 -0.37 -17.45 -19.72
N LEU A 169 -0.93 -18.21 -18.80
CA LEU A 169 -1.71 -17.68 -17.70
C LEU A 169 -0.80 -16.78 -16.86
N GLN A 170 -1.29 -15.62 -16.40
CA GLN A 170 -0.56 -14.80 -15.45
C GLN A 170 -0.58 -15.47 -14.07
N VAL A 171 0.37 -16.38 -13.84
CA VAL A 171 0.42 -17.26 -12.67
C VAL A 171 0.47 -16.44 -11.38
N ILE A 172 1.38 -15.47 -11.27
CA ILE A 172 1.55 -14.69 -10.03
C ILE A 172 0.35 -13.80 -9.76
N HIS A 173 -0.19 -13.12 -10.80
CA HIS A 173 -1.40 -12.31 -10.66
C HIS A 173 -2.56 -13.15 -10.06
N ARG A 174 -2.79 -14.36 -10.59
CA ARG A 174 -3.84 -15.24 -10.05
C ARG A 174 -3.56 -15.74 -8.65
N LEU A 175 -2.32 -16.12 -8.35
CA LEU A 175 -1.97 -16.58 -7.00
C LEU A 175 -2.13 -15.46 -5.96
N LEU A 176 -1.79 -14.22 -6.30
CA LEU A 176 -2.03 -13.04 -5.44
C LEU A 176 -3.53 -12.82 -5.17
N SER A 177 -4.39 -13.04 -6.16
CA SER A 177 -5.85 -12.95 -6.01
C SER A 177 -6.51 -14.16 -5.33
N SER A 178 -5.74 -15.10 -4.77
CA SER A 178 -6.30 -16.27 -4.08
C SER A 178 -7.04 -15.86 -2.80
N SER A 179 -8.19 -16.51 -2.54
CA SER A 179 -8.89 -16.39 -1.25
C SER A 179 -8.18 -17.12 -0.11
N ASP A 180 -7.19 -17.95 -0.42
CA ASP A 180 -6.34 -18.59 0.58
C ASP A 180 -5.16 -17.69 0.95
N GLU A 181 -5.20 -17.10 2.14
CA GLU A 181 -4.18 -16.14 2.63
C GLU A 181 -2.75 -16.68 2.55
N ARG A 182 -2.55 -17.98 2.80
CA ARG A 182 -1.22 -18.60 2.70
C ARG A 182 -0.72 -18.71 1.27
N THR A 183 -1.62 -18.80 0.30
CA THR A 183 -1.29 -18.84 -1.14
C THR A 183 -0.96 -17.44 -1.64
N SER A 184 -1.79 -16.44 -1.32
CA SER A 184 -1.52 -15.05 -1.71
C SER A 184 -0.27 -14.49 -1.04
N LEU A 185 -0.03 -14.82 0.25
CA LEU A 185 1.22 -14.47 0.94
C LEU A 185 2.44 -15.11 0.26
N ALA A 186 2.38 -16.39 -0.12
CA ALA A 186 3.50 -17.03 -0.82
C ALA A 186 3.81 -16.35 -2.16
N ALA A 187 2.77 -15.95 -2.91
CA ALA A 187 2.93 -15.21 -4.16
C ALA A 187 3.47 -13.79 -3.96
N LEU A 188 3.10 -13.13 -2.87
CA LEU A 188 3.62 -11.81 -2.50
C LEU A 188 5.10 -11.88 -2.08
N VAL A 189 5.48 -12.89 -1.29
CA VAL A 189 6.89 -13.17 -0.97
C VAL A 189 7.68 -13.53 -2.23
N PHE A 190 7.08 -14.29 -3.16
CA PHE A 190 7.71 -14.54 -4.47
C PHE A 190 7.99 -13.22 -5.19
N LEU A 191 6.99 -12.33 -5.27
CA LEU A 191 7.13 -11.06 -5.95
C LEU A 191 8.26 -10.22 -5.34
N LEU A 192 8.30 -10.08 -4.01
CA LEU A 192 9.37 -9.36 -3.31
C LEU A 192 10.74 -9.99 -3.60
N ASN A 193 10.89 -11.31 -3.43
CA ASN A 193 12.16 -12.00 -3.66
C ASN A 193 12.64 -11.87 -5.11
N ALA A 194 11.71 -11.78 -6.07
CA ALA A 194 12.03 -11.56 -7.47
C ALA A 194 12.44 -10.10 -7.76
N LEU A 195 12.01 -9.13 -6.95
CA LEU A 195 12.36 -7.71 -7.10
C LEU A 195 13.69 -7.34 -6.42
N ILE A 196 14.03 -8.02 -5.32
CA ILE A 196 15.26 -7.73 -4.55
C ILE A 196 16.50 -7.84 -5.45
N GLY A 197 17.24 -6.73 -5.55
CA GLY A 197 18.47 -6.63 -6.35
C GLY A 197 18.27 -6.36 -7.84
N HIS A 198 17.02 -6.18 -8.30
CA HIS A 198 16.66 -6.07 -9.72
C HIS A 198 15.81 -4.82 -10.01
N HIS A 199 16.42 -3.64 -10.02
CA HIS A 199 15.71 -2.37 -10.21
C HIS A 199 14.95 -2.28 -11.54
N GLU A 200 15.43 -2.96 -12.59
CA GLU A 200 14.79 -3.03 -13.90
C GLU A 200 13.38 -3.65 -13.84
N ARG A 201 13.13 -4.56 -12.89
CA ARG A 201 11.85 -5.27 -12.76
C ARG A 201 10.73 -4.38 -12.23
N PHE A 202 11.05 -3.31 -11.51
CA PHE A 202 10.07 -2.30 -11.15
C PHE A 202 9.54 -1.57 -12.39
N ARG A 203 10.37 -1.39 -13.42
CA ARG A 203 9.91 -0.85 -14.71
C ARG A 203 9.00 -1.84 -15.44
N ASP A 204 9.32 -3.13 -15.42
CA ASP A 204 8.42 -4.15 -15.99
C ASP A 204 7.04 -4.12 -15.32
N LEU A 205 6.98 -3.99 -13.99
CA LEU A 205 5.72 -3.84 -13.25
C LEU A 205 4.99 -2.55 -13.60
N PHE A 206 5.72 -1.48 -13.88
CA PHE A 206 5.15 -0.20 -14.26
C PHE A 206 4.67 -0.19 -15.71
N ASP A 207 5.47 -0.63 -16.67
CA ASP A 207 5.25 -0.43 -18.11
C ASP A 207 4.30 -1.47 -18.72
N THR A 208 4.32 -2.71 -18.23
CA THR A 208 3.55 -3.81 -18.82
C THR A 208 2.11 -3.89 -18.27
N GLU A 209 1.18 -4.40 -19.08
CA GLU A 209 -0.21 -4.63 -18.66
C GLU A 209 -0.29 -5.67 -17.52
N ALA A 210 0.48 -6.76 -17.65
CA ALA A 210 0.55 -7.80 -16.61
C ALA A 210 1.10 -7.26 -15.29
N GLY A 211 2.14 -6.42 -15.38
CA GLY A 211 2.71 -5.71 -14.24
C GLY A 211 1.70 -4.80 -13.54
N GLY A 212 0.95 -4.00 -14.31
CA GLY A 212 -0.09 -3.13 -13.79
C GLY A 212 -1.20 -3.90 -13.05
N GLN A 213 -1.63 -5.05 -13.58
CA GLN A 213 -2.62 -5.92 -12.93
C GLN A 213 -2.09 -6.52 -11.61
N ILE A 214 -0.82 -6.92 -11.56
CA ILE A 214 -0.18 -7.37 -10.33
C ILE A 214 -0.15 -6.25 -9.29
N MET A 215 0.26 -5.05 -9.68
CA MET A 215 0.31 -3.91 -8.77
C MET A 215 -1.06 -3.50 -8.25
N ASP A 216 -2.11 -3.57 -9.09
CA ASP A 216 -3.47 -3.29 -8.63
C ASP A 216 -3.89 -4.27 -7.51
N VAL A 217 -3.60 -5.57 -7.66
CA VAL A 217 -3.88 -6.55 -6.59
C VAL A 217 -3.04 -6.27 -5.34
N VAL A 218 -1.74 -6.02 -5.48
CA VAL A 218 -0.84 -5.72 -4.34
C VAL A 218 -1.32 -4.50 -3.55
N ILE A 219 -1.76 -3.44 -4.24
CA ILE A 219 -2.28 -2.24 -3.59
C ILE A 219 -3.56 -2.56 -2.81
N HIS A 220 -4.48 -3.32 -3.41
CA HIS A 220 -5.74 -3.69 -2.76
C HIS A 220 -5.56 -4.65 -1.57
N MET A 221 -4.44 -5.38 -1.47
CA MET A 221 -4.10 -6.20 -0.30
C MET A 221 -3.78 -5.36 0.94
N TYR A 222 -3.39 -4.09 0.81
CA TYR A 222 -2.95 -3.27 1.94
C TYR A 222 -4.05 -2.96 2.96
N SER A 223 -5.21 -2.47 2.49
CA SER A 223 -6.28 -2.00 3.38
C SER A 223 -6.85 -3.09 4.29
N PRO A 224 -7.16 -4.31 3.81
CA PRO A 224 -7.59 -5.41 4.67
C PRO A 224 -6.54 -5.82 5.70
N SER A 225 -5.25 -5.86 5.31
CA SER A 225 -4.15 -6.25 6.20
C SER A 225 -3.96 -5.29 7.36
N ARG A 226 -4.33 -4.00 7.23
CA ARG A 226 -4.28 -3.04 8.36
C ARG A 226 -5.25 -3.34 9.49
N MET A 227 -6.25 -4.19 9.26
CA MET A 227 -7.21 -4.60 10.28
C MET A 227 -6.74 -5.84 11.04
N ASP A 228 -5.62 -6.44 10.64
CA ASP A 228 -5.03 -7.62 11.25
C ASP A 228 -3.67 -7.26 11.88
N ASP A 229 -3.61 -7.25 13.21
CA ASP A 229 -2.45 -6.84 13.99
C ASP A 229 -1.20 -7.72 13.77
N TYR A 230 -1.33 -8.86 13.11
CA TYR A 230 -0.24 -9.84 12.88
C TYR A 230 0.08 -10.06 11.39
N SER A 231 -0.34 -9.16 10.51
CA SER A 231 -0.20 -9.37 9.07
C SER A 231 1.22 -9.09 8.55
N ASP A 232 1.97 -10.16 8.21
CA ASP A 232 3.27 -10.07 7.51
C ASP A 232 3.17 -9.42 6.11
N VAL A 233 1.94 -9.22 5.59
CA VAL A 233 1.67 -8.65 4.28
C VAL A 233 2.07 -7.17 4.20
N ILE A 234 1.86 -6.40 5.27
CA ILE A 234 2.11 -4.95 5.27
C ILE A 234 3.59 -4.67 5.02
N ASP A 235 4.49 -5.32 5.76
CA ASP A 235 5.93 -5.11 5.64
C ASP A 235 6.43 -5.44 4.23
N ILE A 236 5.87 -6.47 3.60
CA ILE A 236 6.22 -6.84 2.22
C ILE A 236 5.73 -5.77 1.23
N ILE A 237 4.49 -5.29 1.37
CA ILE A 237 3.95 -4.22 0.50
C ILE A 237 4.77 -2.94 0.64
N LEU A 238 5.14 -2.56 1.88
CA LEU A 238 5.96 -1.39 2.14
C LEU A 238 7.36 -1.54 1.53
N ALA A 239 7.97 -2.73 1.58
CA ALA A 239 9.25 -3.00 0.93
C ALA A 239 9.17 -2.89 -0.61
N ILE A 240 8.08 -3.38 -1.21
CA ILE A 240 7.83 -3.21 -2.66
C ILE A 240 7.65 -1.73 -3.00
N ALA A 241 6.88 -0.98 -2.20
CA ALA A 241 6.65 0.44 -2.41
C ALA A 241 7.92 1.28 -2.25
N ASP A 242 8.77 0.96 -1.27
CA ASP A 242 10.10 1.56 -1.11
C ASP A 242 10.99 1.29 -2.34
N GLY A 243 10.90 0.11 -2.95
CA GLY A 243 11.56 -0.18 -4.23
C GLY A 243 11.05 0.65 -5.40
N PHE A 244 9.72 0.90 -5.50
CA PHE A 244 9.15 1.84 -6.48
C PHE A 244 9.62 3.28 -6.23
N PHE A 245 9.75 3.67 -4.96
CA PHE A 245 10.32 4.95 -4.58
C PHE A 245 11.76 5.03 -5.08
N GLU A 246 12.61 4.07 -4.71
CA GLU A 246 14.01 4.03 -5.13
C GLU A 246 14.20 4.12 -6.64
N ALA A 247 13.34 3.41 -7.39
CA ALA A 247 13.34 3.43 -8.85
C ALA A 247 12.84 4.75 -9.47
N GLY A 248 12.31 5.69 -8.68
CA GLY A 248 11.73 6.94 -9.16
C GLY A 248 10.40 6.76 -9.88
N LEU A 249 9.70 5.65 -9.64
CA LEU A 249 8.46 5.27 -10.32
C LEU A 249 7.21 5.49 -9.47
N ALA A 250 7.36 5.75 -8.16
CA ALA A 250 6.23 5.83 -7.23
C ALA A 250 5.19 6.90 -7.60
N GLY A 251 5.64 8.12 -7.96
CA GLY A 251 4.76 9.19 -8.42
C GLY A 251 4.13 8.90 -9.78
N ALA A 252 4.90 8.31 -10.70
CA ALA A 252 4.40 7.94 -12.02
C ALA A 252 3.34 6.84 -11.93
N LEU A 253 3.50 5.87 -11.03
CA LEU A 253 2.51 4.82 -10.75
C LEU A 253 1.20 5.44 -10.26
N TYR A 254 1.28 6.41 -9.35
CA TYR A 254 0.12 7.18 -8.87
C TYR A 254 -0.66 7.82 -10.02
N ALA A 255 0.04 8.49 -10.95
CA ALA A 255 -0.59 9.12 -12.11
C ALA A 255 -1.14 8.11 -13.14
N LYS A 256 -0.54 6.92 -13.24
CA LYS A 256 -1.00 5.88 -14.16
C LYS A 256 -2.30 5.20 -13.72
N MET A 257 -2.58 5.17 -12.42
CA MET A 257 -3.75 4.48 -11.85
C MET A 257 -5.09 5.18 -12.12
N GLY A 258 -5.09 6.47 -12.44
CA GLY A 258 -6.32 7.21 -12.64
C GLY A 258 -6.10 8.69 -12.91
N PRO A 259 -7.17 9.45 -13.18
CA PRO A 259 -7.06 10.90 -13.35
C PRO A 259 -6.54 11.56 -12.07
N LEU A 260 -5.84 12.68 -12.22
CA LEU A 260 -5.28 13.45 -11.11
C LEU A 260 -6.31 14.37 -10.46
N ASP A 261 -7.40 14.67 -11.16
CA ASP A 261 -8.47 15.51 -10.67
C ASP A 261 -9.63 14.71 -10.09
N ASP A 262 -9.75 13.38 -10.26
CA ASP A 262 -10.77 12.56 -9.58
C ASP A 262 -10.17 11.25 -9.08
N VAL A 263 -9.63 11.26 -7.86
CA VAL A 263 -8.85 10.14 -7.34
C VAL A 263 -9.65 8.85 -7.19
N THR A 264 -9.03 7.75 -7.61
CA THR A 264 -9.55 6.39 -7.45
C THR A 264 -9.22 5.80 -6.06
N THR A 265 -9.89 4.71 -5.69
CA THR A 265 -9.56 3.95 -4.46
C THR A 265 -8.13 3.42 -4.48
N SER A 266 -7.63 2.95 -5.63
CA SER A 266 -6.24 2.50 -5.78
C SER A 266 -5.25 3.65 -5.54
N GLN A 267 -5.53 4.84 -6.08
CA GLN A 267 -4.72 6.04 -5.84
C GLN A 267 -4.70 6.44 -4.36
N ILE A 268 -5.84 6.46 -3.68
CA ILE A 268 -5.93 6.77 -2.24
C ILE A 268 -5.14 5.74 -1.42
N THR A 269 -5.26 4.45 -1.75
CA THR A 269 -4.55 3.37 -1.05
C THR A 269 -3.05 3.48 -1.26
N TRP A 270 -2.61 3.74 -2.48
CA TRP A 270 -1.20 3.96 -2.82
C TRP A 270 -0.62 5.17 -2.09
N ILE A 271 -1.35 6.29 -2.01
CA ILE A 271 -0.91 7.45 -1.22
C ILE A 271 -0.69 7.07 0.25
N HIS A 272 -1.57 6.27 0.86
CA HIS A 272 -1.38 5.83 2.25
C HIS A 272 -0.16 4.92 2.43
N ILE A 273 0.10 4.03 1.46
CA ILE A 273 1.31 3.20 1.43
C ILE A 273 2.55 4.12 1.35
N LEU A 274 2.56 5.07 0.41
CA LEU A 274 3.66 6.01 0.23
C LEU A 274 3.90 6.87 1.46
N ALA A 275 2.86 7.40 2.09
CA ALA A 275 2.97 8.19 3.32
C ALA A 275 3.68 7.38 4.41
N SER A 276 3.33 6.09 4.54
CA SER A 276 3.93 5.18 5.53
C SER A 276 5.42 4.98 5.26
N CYS A 277 5.81 4.69 4.02
CA CYS A 277 7.22 4.61 3.61
C CYS A 277 7.97 5.92 3.85
N GLN A 278 7.36 7.06 3.50
CA GLN A 278 7.97 8.38 3.64
C GLN A 278 8.23 8.73 5.10
N HIS A 279 7.27 8.50 6.00
CA HIS A 279 7.44 8.77 7.43
C HIS A 279 8.64 8.03 8.03
N GLU A 280 8.90 6.79 7.60
CA GLU A 280 10.11 6.07 8.03
C GLU A 280 11.40 6.63 7.45
N LEU A 281 11.33 7.19 6.24
CA LEU A 281 12.48 7.71 5.50
C LEU A 281 12.87 9.13 5.90
N VAL A 282 11.94 9.95 6.43
CA VAL A 282 12.22 11.36 6.80
C VAL A 282 13.51 11.47 7.60
N HIS A 283 13.65 10.65 8.65
CA HIS A 283 14.79 10.71 9.57
C HIS A 283 16.02 9.89 9.13
N LYS A 284 15.95 9.20 7.99
CA LYS A 284 17.03 8.36 7.47
C LYS A 284 17.84 9.15 6.45
N ASP A 285 19.16 9.19 6.60
CA ASP A 285 20.04 9.87 5.64
C ASP A 285 20.30 9.00 4.40
N VAL A 286 19.27 8.83 3.57
CA VAL A 286 19.29 7.98 2.37
C VAL A 286 18.81 8.79 1.17
N ALA A 287 19.66 8.85 0.14
CA ALA A 287 19.32 9.52 -1.11
C ALA A 287 18.15 8.80 -1.80
N ARG A 288 17.07 9.55 -2.07
CA ARG A 288 15.87 9.06 -2.76
C ARG A 288 15.39 10.10 -3.79
N PRO A 289 14.69 9.68 -4.85
CA PRO A 289 14.15 10.59 -5.88
C PRO A 289 12.88 11.31 -5.38
N TRP A 290 13.00 12.08 -4.30
CA TRP A 290 11.89 12.77 -3.64
C TRP A 290 11.08 13.65 -4.59
N LYS A 291 11.76 14.47 -5.40
CA LYS A 291 11.09 15.40 -6.31
C LYS A 291 10.32 14.66 -7.39
N THR A 292 10.96 13.71 -8.08
CA THR A 292 10.31 12.89 -9.13
C THR A 292 9.09 12.14 -8.59
N THR A 293 9.17 11.60 -7.37
CA THR A 293 8.04 10.93 -6.73
C THR A 293 6.91 11.91 -6.39
N ALA A 294 7.24 13.12 -5.93
CA ALA A 294 6.23 14.08 -5.46
C ALA A 294 5.61 14.95 -6.57
N GLU A 295 6.26 15.13 -7.73
CA GLU A 295 5.76 15.98 -8.82
C GLU A 295 4.30 15.64 -9.22
N PRO A 296 3.94 14.37 -9.52
CA PRO A 296 2.55 14.02 -9.85
C PRO A 296 1.58 14.19 -8.66
N LEU A 297 2.09 14.10 -7.42
CA LEU A 297 1.30 14.29 -6.20
C LEU A 297 0.98 15.78 -6.00
N VAL A 298 1.92 16.67 -6.30
CA VAL A 298 1.70 18.13 -6.28
C VAL A 298 0.63 18.51 -7.29
N GLU A 299 0.73 18.02 -8.53
CA GLU A 299 -0.26 18.30 -9.58
C GLU A 299 -1.67 17.86 -9.16
N SER A 300 -1.80 16.62 -8.66
CA SER A 300 -3.06 16.11 -8.14
C SER A 300 -3.61 16.92 -6.96
N MET A 301 -2.75 17.31 -6.00
CA MET A 301 -3.16 18.13 -4.86
C MET A 301 -3.77 19.46 -5.31
N LEU A 302 -3.17 20.11 -6.32
CA LEU A 302 -3.67 21.37 -6.86
C LEU A 302 -5.03 21.18 -7.54
N LEU A 303 -5.18 20.15 -8.39
CA LEU A 303 -6.42 19.86 -9.11
C LEU A 303 -7.57 19.48 -8.15
N LEU A 304 -7.31 18.60 -7.19
CA LEU A 304 -8.30 18.22 -6.19
C LEU A 304 -8.68 19.38 -5.26
N THR A 305 -7.73 20.30 -4.98
CA THR A 305 -8.03 21.51 -4.20
C THR A 305 -9.05 22.37 -4.93
N GLU A 306 -8.90 22.59 -6.24
CA GLU A 306 -9.89 23.35 -7.02
C GLU A 306 -11.26 22.68 -7.01
N GLN A 307 -11.32 21.36 -7.18
CA GLN A 307 -12.58 20.63 -7.17
C GLN A 307 -13.25 20.66 -5.80
N ALA A 308 -12.50 20.42 -4.72
CA ALA A 308 -13.01 20.46 -3.36
C ALA A 308 -13.56 21.86 -3.03
N ILE A 309 -12.83 22.92 -3.41
CA ILE A 309 -13.27 24.31 -3.26
C ILE A 309 -14.57 24.54 -4.04
N ALA A 310 -14.66 24.10 -5.28
CA ALA A 310 -15.86 24.29 -6.09
C ALA A 310 -17.10 23.64 -5.47
N GLU A 311 -16.97 22.41 -4.97
CA GLU A 311 -18.08 21.70 -4.31
C GLU A 311 -18.44 22.29 -2.94
N MET A 312 -17.45 22.69 -2.13
CA MET A 312 -17.69 23.40 -0.86
C MET A 312 -18.37 24.75 -1.08
N ASN A 313 -17.93 25.51 -2.09
CA ASN A 313 -18.49 26.83 -2.39
C ASN A 313 -19.95 26.73 -2.83
N LYS A 314 -20.33 25.72 -3.65
CA LYS A 314 -21.73 25.43 -3.98
C LYS A 314 -22.58 25.22 -2.73
N ALA A 315 -22.04 24.49 -1.76
CA ALA A 315 -22.73 24.22 -0.50
C ALA A 315 -22.90 25.49 0.36
N VAL A 316 -21.84 26.28 0.50
CA VAL A 316 -21.83 27.53 1.29
C VAL A 316 -22.79 28.57 0.68
N THR A 317 -22.71 28.75 -0.64
CA THR A 317 -23.49 29.78 -1.36
C THR A 317 -24.90 29.32 -1.74
N LYS A 318 -25.23 28.03 -1.55
CA LYS A 318 -26.48 27.40 -2.00
C LYS A 318 -26.74 27.61 -3.50
N SER A 319 -25.68 27.70 -4.30
CA SER A 319 -25.74 28.02 -5.73
C SER A 319 -25.98 26.82 -6.64
N GLY A 320 -26.08 25.60 -6.10
CA GLY A 320 -26.37 24.38 -6.84
C GLY A 320 -26.40 23.13 -5.95
N GLU A 321 -26.67 21.98 -6.56
CA GLU A 321 -26.57 20.68 -5.89
C GLU A 321 -25.10 20.27 -5.74
N VAL A 322 -24.72 19.87 -4.53
CA VAL A 322 -23.35 19.44 -4.19
C VAL A 322 -23.18 17.99 -4.57
N ASN A 323 -22.14 17.67 -5.34
CA ASN A 323 -21.79 16.29 -5.60
C ASN A 323 -21.01 15.71 -4.41
N GLN A 324 -21.75 15.11 -3.47
CA GLN A 324 -21.19 14.51 -2.26
C GLN A 324 -20.13 13.45 -2.55
N SER A 325 -20.27 12.70 -3.65
CA SER A 325 -19.33 11.64 -4.01
C SER A 325 -17.97 12.22 -4.42
N ILE A 326 -17.97 13.29 -5.22
CA ILE A 326 -16.74 14.02 -5.59
C ILE A 326 -16.13 14.64 -4.33
N LEU A 327 -16.91 15.36 -3.53
CA LEU A 327 -16.42 16.01 -2.32
C LEU A 327 -15.72 15.04 -1.35
N VAL A 328 -16.30 13.85 -1.13
CA VAL A 328 -15.70 12.81 -0.29
C VAL A 328 -14.39 12.27 -0.89
N ARG A 329 -14.35 11.99 -2.20
CA ARG A 329 -13.12 11.51 -2.86
C ARG A 329 -12.02 12.57 -2.86
N SER A 330 -12.35 13.82 -3.19
CA SER A 330 -11.39 14.93 -3.12
C SER A 330 -10.87 15.12 -1.71
N TYR A 331 -11.74 15.03 -0.69
CA TYR A 331 -11.31 15.09 0.72
C TYR A 331 -10.32 13.97 1.08
N LEU A 332 -10.65 12.70 0.79
CA LEU A 332 -9.77 11.56 1.11
C LEU A 332 -8.44 11.64 0.35
N GLY A 333 -8.49 12.00 -0.93
CA GLY A 333 -7.29 12.23 -1.74
C GLY A 333 -6.41 13.35 -1.19
N LEU A 334 -7.00 14.51 -0.90
CA LEU A 334 -6.28 15.64 -0.34
C LEU A 334 -5.64 15.32 1.00
N LEU A 335 -6.33 14.60 1.89
CA LEU A 335 -5.76 14.23 3.19
C LEU A 335 -4.45 13.45 3.02
N GLY A 336 -4.48 12.38 2.22
CA GLY A 336 -3.27 11.59 1.98
C GLY A 336 -2.18 12.35 1.22
N LEU A 337 -2.55 13.16 0.22
CA LEU A 337 -1.59 13.95 -0.56
C LEU A 337 -0.90 15.01 0.30
N LEU A 338 -1.65 15.72 1.14
CA LEU A 338 -1.11 16.70 2.07
C LEU A 338 -0.14 16.04 3.06
N ASP A 339 -0.48 14.85 3.58
CA ASP A 339 0.40 14.09 4.48
C ASP A 339 1.70 13.67 3.77
N CYS A 340 1.62 13.14 2.54
CA CYS A 340 2.80 12.78 1.75
C CYS A 340 3.70 14.00 1.45
N LEU A 341 3.11 15.09 1.00
CA LEU A 341 3.84 16.32 0.68
C LEU A 341 4.42 16.97 1.94
N HIS A 342 3.72 16.88 3.07
CA HIS A 342 4.22 17.31 4.37
C HIS A 342 5.46 16.50 4.78
N ALA A 343 5.39 15.16 4.76
CA ALA A 343 6.52 14.30 5.07
C ALA A 343 7.72 14.55 4.12
N SER A 344 7.45 14.65 2.82
CA SER A 344 8.48 14.96 1.82
C SER A 344 9.11 16.34 2.03
N GLY A 345 8.31 17.35 2.40
CA GLY A 345 8.79 18.68 2.77
C GLY A 345 9.63 18.68 4.04
N MET A 346 9.25 17.88 5.05
CA MET A 346 10.01 17.71 6.29
C MET A 346 11.40 17.13 6.02
N ARG A 347 11.53 16.14 5.12
CA ARG A 347 12.85 15.66 4.69
C ARG A 347 13.69 16.76 4.06
N GLY A 348 13.09 17.58 3.19
CA GLY A 348 13.76 18.74 2.60
C GLY A 348 14.25 19.74 3.67
N GLN A 349 13.47 19.96 4.73
CA GLN A 349 13.86 20.81 5.85
C GLN A 349 15.01 20.22 6.68
N GLU A 350 14.97 18.91 6.95
CA GLU A 350 16.06 18.20 7.64
C GLU A 350 17.37 18.28 6.84
N ALA A 351 17.30 18.09 5.51
CA ALA A 351 18.46 18.20 4.63
C ALA A 351 19.07 19.62 4.63
N VAL A 352 18.22 20.67 4.59
CA VAL A 352 18.70 22.05 4.73
C VAL A 352 19.34 22.28 6.10
N GLY A 353 18.74 21.78 7.17
CA GLY A 353 19.21 22.00 8.55
C GLY A 353 20.53 21.28 8.87
N THR A 354 20.71 20.07 8.36
CA THR A 354 21.91 19.26 8.59
C THR A 354 23.04 19.54 7.59
N LYS A 355 22.78 20.34 6.55
CA LYS A 355 23.73 20.66 5.46
C LYS A 355 24.23 19.42 4.72
N THR A 356 23.44 18.36 4.69
CA THR A 356 23.72 17.16 3.92
C THR A 356 23.71 17.49 2.43
N GLN A 357 24.85 17.28 1.77
CA GLN A 357 24.99 17.46 0.32
C GLN A 357 24.34 16.33 -0.49
N THR A 358 23.92 15.26 0.18
CA THR A 358 23.39 14.02 -0.43
C THR A 358 21.93 14.15 -0.89
N ASP A 359 21.14 15.03 -0.27
CA ASP A 359 19.68 15.09 -0.47
C ASP A 359 19.21 16.30 -1.29
N THR A 360 19.88 16.52 -2.42
CA THR A 360 19.54 17.60 -3.35
C THR A 360 18.11 17.48 -3.88
N GLU A 361 17.59 16.26 -4.02
CA GLU A 361 16.22 16.00 -4.48
C GLU A 361 15.15 16.51 -3.48
N ALA A 362 15.32 16.24 -2.19
CA ALA A 362 14.37 16.69 -1.17
C ALA A 362 14.38 18.22 -1.01
N VAL A 363 15.57 18.84 -1.09
CA VAL A 363 15.72 20.30 -1.08
C VAL A 363 15.10 20.93 -2.33
N ALA A 364 15.33 20.33 -3.51
CA ALA A 364 14.75 20.80 -4.76
C ALA A 364 13.22 20.68 -4.76
N LEU A 365 12.67 19.59 -4.21
CA LEU A 365 11.24 19.43 -4.00
C LEU A 365 10.66 20.52 -3.08
N LEU A 366 11.29 20.78 -1.93
CA LEU A 366 10.85 21.83 -1.02
C LEU A 366 10.82 23.21 -1.70
N ALA A 367 11.85 23.53 -2.49
CA ALA A 367 11.88 24.76 -3.28
C ALA A 367 10.78 24.80 -4.36
N HIS A 368 10.53 23.66 -5.01
CA HIS A 368 9.45 23.52 -5.99
C HIS A 368 8.08 23.75 -5.36
N MET A 369 7.76 23.11 -4.22
CA MET A 369 6.46 23.29 -3.56
C MET A 369 6.20 24.74 -3.13
N ARG A 370 7.24 25.49 -2.74
CA ARG A 370 7.12 26.93 -2.43
C ARG A 370 6.77 27.81 -3.63
N THR A 371 6.96 27.32 -4.86
CA THR A 371 6.79 28.11 -6.09
C THR A 371 5.77 27.53 -7.08
N ALA A 372 5.33 26.28 -6.88
CA ALA A 372 4.41 25.56 -7.76
C ALA A 372 2.92 25.86 -7.53
N GLY A 373 2.58 26.92 -6.79
CA GLY A 373 1.19 27.25 -6.46
C GLY A 373 0.60 26.48 -5.26
N VAL A 374 1.41 25.67 -4.56
CA VAL A 374 0.96 24.94 -3.36
C VAL A 374 0.55 25.90 -2.23
N VAL A 375 1.30 26.99 -2.05
CA VAL A 375 0.98 28.00 -1.01
C VAL A 375 -0.39 28.65 -1.25
N PRO A 376 -0.71 29.19 -2.44
CA PRO A 376 -2.05 29.65 -2.75
C PRO A 376 -3.14 28.60 -2.59
N ALA A 377 -2.89 27.37 -3.03
CA ALA A 377 -3.84 26.26 -2.90
C ALA A 377 -4.14 25.97 -1.43
N CYS A 378 -3.13 25.87 -0.56
CA CYS A 378 -3.31 25.69 0.88
C CYS A 378 -4.11 26.83 1.51
N VAL A 379 -3.82 28.09 1.18
CA VAL A 379 -4.56 29.24 1.75
C VAL A 379 -6.03 29.21 1.33
N ARG A 380 -6.30 29.01 0.04
CA ARG A 380 -7.67 28.94 -0.48
C ARG A 380 -8.45 27.76 0.08
N LEU A 381 -7.81 26.60 0.20
CA LEU A 381 -8.40 25.42 0.81
C LEU A 381 -8.74 25.68 2.28
N LEU A 382 -7.84 26.31 3.03
CA LEU A 382 -8.07 26.66 4.42
C LEU A 382 -9.24 27.64 4.58
N HIS A 383 -9.31 28.65 3.71
CA HIS A 383 -10.39 29.62 3.69
C HIS A 383 -11.75 28.96 3.44
N GLU A 384 -11.87 28.17 2.37
CA GLU A 384 -13.13 27.53 1.99
C GLU A 384 -13.56 26.45 2.98
N THR A 385 -12.62 25.67 3.53
CA THR A 385 -12.95 24.70 4.59
C THR A 385 -13.43 25.39 5.87
N ASN A 386 -12.93 26.59 6.19
CA ASN A 386 -13.42 27.40 7.32
C ASN A 386 -14.84 27.91 7.11
N LEU A 387 -15.20 28.29 5.89
CA LEU A 387 -16.57 28.70 5.55
C LEU A 387 -17.54 27.50 5.52
N TYR A 388 -17.10 26.39 4.94
CA TYR A 388 -17.92 25.19 4.76
C TYR A 388 -18.22 24.49 6.09
N LYS A 389 -17.21 24.37 6.97
CA LYS A 389 -17.34 23.77 8.31
C LYS A 389 -16.67 24.71 9.34
N PRO A 390 -17.37 25.73 9.86
CA PRO A 390 -16.81 26.66 10.84
C PRO A 390 -16.54 25.97 12.19
N PRO A 391 -15.66 26.54 13.05
CA PRO A 391 -15.34 25.98 14.36
C PRO A 391 -16.58 25.82 15.26
N VAL A 392 -16.65 24.71 16.00
CA VAL A 392 -17.72 24.45 16.96
C VAL A 392 -17.22 24.75 18.37
N SER A 393 -17.81 25.77 19.01
CA SER A 393 -17.47 26.14 20.38
C SER A 393 -17.91 25.05 21.37
N PRO A 394 -17.04 24.64 22.31
CA PRO A 394 -17.42 23.71 23.38
C PRO A 394 -18.37 24.29 24.42
N PHE A 395 -18.60 25.59 24.32
CA PHE A 395 -19.53 26.31 25.19
C PHE A 395 -20.81 26.57 24.41
N GLN A 396 -21.88 25.82 24.72
CA GLN A 396 -23.24 26.21 24.35
C GLN A 396 -23.81 27.17 25.42
N PRO A 397 -24.69 28.12 25.05
CA PRO A 397 -25.48 28.85 26.03
C PRO A 397 -26.26 27.82 26.86
N ALA A 398 -26.22 27.94 28.19
CA ALA A 398 -26.99 27.08 29.09
C ALA A 398 -28.45 26.98 28.57
N LEU A 399 -28.94 25.75 28.37
CA LEU A 399 -30.33 25.49 27.98
C LEU A 399 -31.25 26.36 28.84
N ALA A 400 -31.91 27.32 28.20
CA ALA A 400 -32.80 28.25 28.88
C ALA A 400 -33.91 27.46 29.59
N GLY A 401 -33.82 27.35 30.92
CA GLY A 401 -34.86 26.74 31.75
C GLY A 401 -34.43 25.58 32.67
N LEU A 402 -33.18 25.10 32.63
CA LEU A 402 -32.71 24.13 33.62
C LEU A 402 -32.16 24.85 34.85
N GLN A 403 -32.79 24.71 36.01
CA GLN A 403 -32.18 25.12 37.28
C GLN A 403 -31.26 23.99 37.76
N PRO A 404 -29.97 24.25 38.01
CA PRO A 404 -29.10 23.24 38.60
C PRO A 404 -29.56 22.90 40.03
N PRO A 405 -29.31 21.68 40.50
CA PRO A 405 -29.54 21.30 41.90
C PRO A 405 -28.85 22.25 42.87
N GLU A 406 -29.41 22.38 44.08
CA GLU A 406 -28.93 23.31 45.09
C GLU A 406 -27.45 23.02 45.45
N GLY A 407 -26.59 24.02 45.27
CA GLY A 407 -25.13 23.89 45.46
C GLY A 407 -24.34 23.45 44.22
N HIS A 408 -24.96 23.37 43.04
CA HIS A 408 -24.27 23.05 41.78
C HIS A 408 -24.37 24.21 40.79
N VAL A 409 -23.30 24.43 40.02
CA VAL A 409 -23.29 25.35 38.87
C VAL A 409 -23.56 24.50 37.63
N LEU A 410 -24.41 24.97 36.71
CA LEU A 410 -24.55 24.32 35.41
C LEU A 410 -23.17 24.27 34.73
N SER A 411 -22.70 23.06 34.45
CA SER A 411 -21.53 22.90 33.58
C SER A 411 -21.89 23.42 32.20
N SER A 412 -21.16 24.42 31.72
CA SER A 412 -21.22 24.89 30.32
C SER A 412 -20.53 23.93 29.35
N LEU A 413 -19.98 22.82 29.86
CA LEU A 413 -19.41 21.71 29.09
C LEU A 413 -20.47 20.61 28.98
N HIS A 414 -21.36 20.68 27.99
CA HIS A 414 -22.17 19.53 27.55
C HIS A 414 -22.54 19.69 26.07
N THR A 415 -22.07 18.74 25.25
CA THR A 415 -22.54 18.49 23.90
C THR A 415 -23.80 17.62 23.97
N THR A 416 -24.89 18.07 23.35
CA THR A 416 -26.11 17.27 23.13
C THR A 416 -26.00 16.39 21.87
N GLN A 417 -24.92 16.50 21.10
CA GLN A 417 -24.68 15.64 19.94
C GLN A 417 -24.31 14.24 20.41
N SER A 418 -25.04 13.25 19.91
CA SER A 418 -24.69 11.85 20.13
C SER A 418 -23.30 11.59 19.55
N GLU A 419 -22.46 10.78 20.21
CA GLU A 419 -21.15 10.37 19.67
C GLU A 419 -21.29 9.85 18.23
N HIS A 420 -22.41 9.20 17.91
CA HIS A 420 -22.75 8.73 16.57
C HIS A 420 -22.91 9.85 15.51
N GLU A 421 -23.37 11.06 15.85
CA GLU A 421 -23.49 12.18 14.90
C GLU A 421 -22.15 12.89 14.65
N ILE A 422 -21.27 12.94 15.66
CA ILE A 422 -19.92 13.52 15.57
C ILE A 422 -19.04 12.70 14.60
N TYR A 423 -19.22 11.37 14.56
CA TYR A 423 -18.50 10.48 13.63
C TYR A 423 -19.23 10.24 12.30
N ALA A 424 -20.55 10.47 12.22
CA ALA A 424 -21.33 10.26 11.00
C ALA A 424 -21.29 11.46 10.03
N ASP A 425 -21.00 12.66 10.51
CA ASP A 425 -20.82 13.86 9.67
C ASP A 425 -19.35 13.94 9.22
N SER A 426 -19.13 13.82 7.91
CA SER A 426 -17.83 13.55 7.27
C SER A 426 -16.63 14.26 7.91
N SER A 427 -15.60 13.47 8.24
CA SER A 427 -14.28 13.72 8.85
C SER A 427 -13.40 14.91 8.39
N MET A 428 -13.95 15.94 7.76
CA MET A 428 -13.30 17.18 7.33
C MET A 428 -12.39 17.93 8.34
N PRO A 429 -12.51 17.79 9.68
CA PRO A 429 -11.60 18.48 10.61
C PRO A 429 -10.11 18.21 10.32
N HIS A 430 -9.77 17.01 9.86
CA HIS A 430 -8.38 16.66 9.56
C HIS A 430 -7.80 17.41 8.36
N LEU A 431 -8.63 17.88 7.42
CA LEU A 431 -8.17 18.60 6.24
C LEU A 431 -7.53 19.95 6.60
N LYS A 432 -8.15 20.69 7.54
CA LYS A 432 -7.60 21.96 8.06
C LYS A 432 -6.24 21.75 8.71
N ARG A 433 -6.13 20.67 9.49
CA ARG A 433 -4.89 20.31 10.19
C ARG A 433 -3.79 19.95 9.18
N ALA A 434 -4.05 19.05 8.24
CA ALA A 434 -3.09 18.63 7.22
C ALA A 434 -2.64 19.82 6.34
N THR A 435 -3.57 20.70 5.97
CA THR A 435 -3.28 21.93 5.24
C THR A 435 -2.35 22.86 6.04
N LEU A 436 -2.63 23.06 7.34
CA LEU A 436 -1.75 23.83 8.23
C LEU A 436 -0.37 23.20 8.38
N GLN A 437 -0.28 21.87 8.51
CA GLN A 437 1.00 21.18 8.64
C GLN A 437 1.89 21.36 7.40
N LEU A 438 1.31 21.22 6.21
CA LEU A 438 2.02 21.49 4.97
C LEU A 438 2.43 22.97 4.89
N LEU A 439 1.50 23.91 5.14
CA LEU A 439 1.81 25.34 5.10
C LEU A 439 2.93 25.71 6.08
N GLY A 440 2.86 25.21 7.31
CA GLY A 440 3.89 25.33 8.34
C GLY A 440 5.25 24.79 7.88
N THR A 441 5.25 23.67 7.18
CA THR A 441 6.46 23.08 6.59
C THR A 441 7.05 23.95 5.49
N LEU A 442 6.21 24.55 4.64
CA LEU A 442 6.67 25.42 3.56
C LEU A 442 7.30 26.72 4.06
N VAL A 443 6.73 27.32 5.12
CA VAL A 443 7.25 28.56 5.72
C VAL A 443 8.39 28.33 6.72
N PHE A 444 8.56 27.12 7.24
CA PHE A 444 9.63 26.82 8.18
C PHE A 444 11.02 26.98 7.53
N HIS A 445 11.99 27.40 8.35
CA HIS A 445 13.39 27.43 7.98
C HIS A 445 14.25 26.97 9.18
N PRO A 446 15.13 25.97 9.02
CA PRO A 446 15.83 25.35 10.14
C PRO A 446 16.96 26.23 10.71
N GLU A 447 17.60 27.05 9.88
CA GLU A 447 18.67 27.92 10.34
C GLU A 447 18.11 29.19 11.00
N ARG A 448 18.56 29.49 12.22
CA ARG A 448 18.31 30.78 12.84
C ARG A 448 19.24 31.83 12.24
N THR A 449 18.88 32.33 11.07
CA THR A 449 19.59 33.43 10.41
C THR A 449 19.22 34.77 11.04
N SER A 450 20.13 35.74 11.03
CA SER A 450 19.84 37.12 11.46
C SER A 450 18.82 37.81 10.55
N THR A 451 18.83 37.45 9.27
CA THR A 451 17.95 37.98 8.22
C THR A 451 17.03 36.89 7.68
N LEU A 452 15.78 37.24 7.43
CA LEU A 452 14.80 36.34 6.83
C LEU A 452 15.24 35.94 5.39
N PRO A 453 15.33 34.64 5.07
CA PRO A 453 15.69 34.22 3.71
C PRO A 453 14.65 34.65 2.68
N PRO A 454 15.04 35.09 1.45
CA PRO A 454 14.10 35.61 0.45
C PRO A 454 12.99 34.62 0.07
N HIS A 455 13.32 33.34 -0.05
CA HIS A 455 12.35 32.29 -0.40
C HIS A 455 11.34 32.03 0.73
N ILE A 456 11.69 32.30 2.00
CA ILE A 456 10.75 32.22 3.13
C ILE A 456 9.90 33.47 3.18
N LYS A 457 10.50 34.65 2.99
CA LYS A 457 9.75 35.91 2.92
C LYS A 457 8.70 35.86 1.82
N ALA A 458 9.03 35.32 0.65
CA ALA A 458 8.09 35.14 -0.46
C ALA A 458 6.85 34.33 -0.03
N VAL A 459 7.04 33.20 0.66
CA VAL A 459 5.93 32.38 1.18
C VAL A 459 5.10 33.15 2.22
N GLN A 460 5.76 33.83 3.17
CA GLN A 460 5.05 34.62 4.19
C GLN A 460 4.23 35.76 3.57
N ASP A 461 4.82 36.48 2.60
CA ASP A 461 4.18 37.59 1.91
C ASP A 461 3.01 37.11 1.05
N GLU A 462 3.15 35.97 0.37
CA GLU A 462 2.07 35.36 -0.41
C GLU A 462 0.89 34.94 0.48
N VAL A 463 1.15 34.29 1.62
CA VAL A 463 0.11 33.96 2.61
C VAL A 463 -0.57 35.22 3.15
N ARG A 464 0.21 36.26 3.44
CA ARG A 464 -0.27 37.56 3.91
C ARG A 464 -1.22 38.21 2.90
N GLU A 465 -0.80 38.27 1.64
CA GLU A 465 -1.52 38.94 0.55
C GLU A 465 -2.81 38.21 0.16
N LEU A 466 -2.83 36.88 0.29
CA LEU A 466 -4.02 36.07 0.08
C LEU A 466 -5.00 36.07 1.28
N GLY A 467 -4.69 36.79 2.35
CA GLY A 467 -5.53 36.85 3.56
C GLY A 467 -5.35 35.68 4.52
N GLY A 468 -4.44 34.75 4.23
CA GLY A 468 -4.24 33.52 4.99
C GLY A 468 -3.81 33.73 6.44
N LEU A 469 -3.23 34.87 6.81
CA LEU A 469 -2.98 35.20 8.22
C LEU A 469 -4.27 35.21 9.05
N TYR A 470 -5.38 35.70 8.48
CA TYR A 470 -6.67 35.72 9.16
C TYR A 470 -7.27 34.33 9.25
N ASP A 471 -7.14 33.51 8.19
CA ASP A 471 -7.61 32.13 8.20
C ASP A 471 -6.88 31.30 9.26
N VAL A 472 -5.55 31.41 9.35
CA VAL A 472 -4.74 30.73 10.39
C VAL A 472 -5.10 31.23 11.79
N LEU A 473 -5.31 32.55 11.97
CA LEU A 473 -5.72 33.11 13.27
C LEU A 473 -7.10 32.61 13.71
N SER A 474 -8.04 32.45 12.77
CA SER A 474 -9.40 31.96 13.08
C SER A 474 -9.38 30.55 13.68
N LEU A 475 -8.36 29.75 13.36
CA LEU A 475 -8.15 28.40 13.87
C LEU A 475 -7.54 28.34 15.27
N THR A 476 -7.31 29.50 15.89
CA THR A 476 -6.90 29.57 17.31
C THR A 476 -8.08 29.55 18.29
N ALA A 477 -9.31 29.64 17.76
CA ALA A 477 -10.53 29.41 18.52
C ALA A 477 -10.64 27.94 18.95
N LEU A 478 -11.40 27.69 20.02
CA LEU A 478 -11.69 26.31 20.45
C LEU A 478 -12.65 25.67 19.44
N ASP A 479 -12.31 24.46 19.01
CA ASP A 479 -13.09 23.66 18.07
C ASP A 479 -13.23 22.24 18.62
N GLU A 480 -14.46 21.84 18.99
CA GLU A 480 -14.73 20.49 19.50
C GLU A 480 -14.43 19.40 18.48
N LEU A 481 -14.62 19.71 17.20
CA LEU A 481 -14.37 18.77 16.12
C LEU A 481 -12.87 18.63 15.81
N ASN A 482 -12.02 19.52 16.36
CA ASN A 482 -10.58 19.49 16.15
C ASN A 482 -9.78 19.95 17.38
N PRO A 483 -9.67 19.09 18.42
CA PRO A 483 -9.12 19.48 19.73
C PRO A 483 -7.68 20.02 19.73
N TYR A 484 -6.89 19.75 18.68
CA TYR A 484 -5.48 20.15 18.58
C TYR A 484 -5.19 21.17 17.46
N ILE A 485 -6.23 21.71 16.81
CA ILE A 485 -6.03 22.63 15.67
C ILE A 485 -5.33 23.93 16.10
N ARG A 486 -5.59 24.37 17.33
CA ARG A 486 -5.03 25.59 17.90
C ARG A 486 -3.52 25.53 17.98
N GLU A 487 -2.95 24.40 18.40
CA GLU A 487 -1.51 24.19 18.52
C GLU A 487 -0.84 24.26 17.14
N HIS A 488 -1.42 23.60 16.14
CA HIS A 488 -0.94 23.66 14.76
C HIS A 488 -1.03 25.08 14.18
N ALA A 489 -2.12 25.81 14.47
CA ALA A 489 -2.31 27.18 14.03
C ALA A 489 -1.28 28.13 14.66
N ILE A 490 -1.06 28.05 15.98
CA ILE A 490 -0.07 28.87 16.70
C ILE A 490 1.33 28.61 16.16
N PHE A 491 1.68 27.33 15.93
CA PHE A 491 2.99 26.96 15.40
C PHE A 491 3.22 27.51 13.99
N THR A 492 2.23 27.37 13.11
CA THR A 492 2.28 27.91 11.74
C THR A 492 2.36 29.44 11.75
N LEU A 493 1.54 30.09 12.59
CA LEU A 493 1.51 31.55 12.73
C LEU A 493 2.85 32.10 13.21
N ARG A 494 3.51 31.41 14.16
CA ARG A 494 4.85 31.79 14.62
C ARG A 494 5.83 31.92 13.45
N TYR A 495 5.82 30.95 12.53
CA TYR A 495 6.70 30.99 11.36
C TYR A 495 6.25 32.00 10.31
N LEU A 496 4.95 32.22 10.13
CA LEU A 496 4.44 33.26 9.23
C LEU A 496 4.82 34.68 9.67
N LEU A 497 5.02 34.90 10.97
CA LEU A 497 5.36 36.20 11.55
C LEU A 497 6.86 36.37 11.83
N GLU A 498 7.64 35.30 11.79
CA GLU A 498 9.05 35.36 12.15
C GLU A 498 9.82 36.30 11.21
N LYS A 499 10.35 37.39 11.78
CA LYS A 499 11.17 38.41 11.09
C LYS A 499 10.51 39.04 9.86
N ASN A 500 9.17 39.05 9.81
CA ASN A 500 8.38 39.73 8.78
C ASN A 500 7.57 40.86 9.41
N ASP A 501 8.06 42.09 9.28
CA ASP A 501 7.47 43.26 9.92
C ASP A 501 6.10 43.61 9.31
N GLU A 502 5.91 43.35 8.02
CA GLU A 502 4.66 43.58 7.31
C GLU A 502 3.55 42.64 7.81
N SER A 503 3.84 41.34 7.94
CA SER A 503 2.92 40.36 8.51
C SER A 503 2.61 40.67 9.98
N GLN A 504 3.61 41.04 10.78
CA GLN A 504 3.41 41.45 12.17
C GLN A 504 2.55 42.72 12.28
N ALA A 505 2.77 43.70 11.41
CA ALA A 505 2.00 44.94 11.38
C ALA A 505 0.53 44.67 11.07
N GLN A 506 0.23 43.77 10.12
CA GLN A 506 -1.16 43.39 9.80
C GLN A 506 -1.86 42.71 10.99
N VAL A 507 -1.17 41.82 11.70
CA VAL A 507 -1.75 41.19 12.91
C VAL A 507 -1.93 42.21 14.03
N ARG A 508 -1.02 43.16 14.23
CA ARG A 508 -1.15 44.24 15.24
C ARG A 508 -2.35 45.17 14.99
N GLN A 509 -2.83 45.27 13.76
CA GLN A 509 -4.01 46.07 13.44
C GLN A 509 -5.33 45.40 13.88
N LEU A 510 -5.31 44.09 14.16
CA LEU A 510 -6.47 43.38 14.68
C LEU A 510 -6.75 43.82 16.11
N ARG A 511 -7.95 44.36 16.33
CA ARG A 511 -8.44 44.67 17.68
C ARG A 511 -9.24 43.48 18.21
N PRO A 512 -9.11 43.12 19.49
CA PRO A 512 -10.05 42.20 20.12
C PRO A 512 -11.47 42.75 19.94
N VAL A 513 -12.41 41.89 19.54
CA VAL A 513 -13.83 42.25 19.60
C VAL A 513 -14.14 42.50 21.09
N PRO A 514 -14.70 43.66 21.47
CA PRO A 514 -15.09 43.90 22.85
C PRO A 514 -16.05 42.79 23.30
N LEU A 515 -15.74 42.16 24.44
CA LEU A 515 -16.55 41.11 25.06
C LEU A 515 -17.95 41.62 25.45
#